data_AF-A0A951C5X3-F1
#
_entry.id   AF-A0A951C5X3-F1
#
_cell.length_a   1.000
_cell.length_b   1.000
_cell.length_c   1.000
_cell.angle_alpha   90.00
_cell.angle_beta   90.00
_cell.angle_gamma   90.00
#
_symmetry.space_group_name_H-M   'P 1'
#
loop_
_entity.id
_entity.type
_entity.pdbx_description
1 polymer ?
#
loop_
_entity_poly.entity_id
_entity_poly.type
_entity_poly.pdbx_seq_one_letter_code
_entity_poly.pdbx_strand_id
1 'polypeptide(L)'
;MKKTAVLPALLALGFSVCVIAQTEADYSGWMKDIAQTKGKIAKGIPSKSADVADNAEHLAGLFKQVTAFWQGRNASDAVGIAKNAETASLDLAAAAKAGDDAKEQASLMTINGSCGQCHMAHRGGAPGNFTIK
;
A
#
# COMPACT_ATOMS: atom_id res chain seq x y z
N MET A 1 55.04 11.55 32.47
CA MET A 1 55.11 10.11 32.14
C MET A 1 53.73 9.49 32.33
N LYS A 2 53.21 8.81 31.27
CA LYS A 2 52.23 7.70 31.26
C LYS A 2 50.80 8.02 31.78
N LYS A 3 49.87 8.39 30.89
CA LYS A 3 48.96 7.53 30.09
C LYS A 3 47.98 6.73 30.95
N THR A 4 46.68 7.05 30.85
CA THR A 4 45.60 6.09 30.54
C THR A 4 44.29 6.85 30.31
N ALA A 5 43.96 7.08 29.04
CA ALA A 5 42.59 7.26 28.59
C ALA A 5 42.11 5.88 28.11
N VAL A 6 41.02 5.35 28.68
CA VAL A 6 40.33 4.19 28.12
C VAL A 6 38.83 4.44 28.15
N LEU A 7 38.31 4.35 26.93
CA LEU A 7 36.97 4.54 26.40
C LEU A 7 35.98 3.49 26.94
N PRO A 8 34.72 3.83 27.31
CA PRO A 8 33.67 2.84 27.33
C PRO A 8 33.04 2.75 25.94
N ALA A 9 33.44 1.71 25.22
CA ALA A 9 32.71 1.19 24.08
C ALA A 9 31.37 0.62 24.58
N LEU A 10 30.26 1.31 24.32
CA LEU A 10 28.92 0.73 24.46
C LEU A 10 28.46 0.25 23.09
N LEU A 11 28.31 -1.08 23.02
CA LEU A 11 27.75 -1.85 21.92
C LEU A 11 26.47 -1.21 21.39
N ALA A 12 26.50 -0.80 20.12
CA ALA A 12 25.30 -0.65 19.33
C ALA A 12 24.72 -2.06 19.10
N LEU A 13 23.69 -2.41 19.88
CA LEU A 13 22.77 -3.50 19.55
C LEU A 13 22.08 -3.15 18.23
N GLY A 14 22.68 -3.59 17.13
CA GLY A 14 22.06 -3.56 15.81
C GLY A 14 20.82 -4.44 15.85
N PHE A 15 19.66 -3.81 15.98
CA PHE A 15 18.38 -4.45 15.72
C PHE A 15 18.37 -4.82 14.23
N SER A 16 18.82 -6.04 13.91
CA SER A 16 18.58 -6.62 12.58
C SER A 16 17.07 -6.86 12.48
N VAL A 17 16.33 -5.84 12.07
CA VAL A 17 15.04 -6.07 11.43
C VAL A 17 15.37 -6.90 10.22
N CYS A 18 15.05 -8.20 10.28
CA CYS A 18 14.98 -9.03 9.08
C CYS A 18 13.89 -8.43 8.20
N VAL A 19 14.25 -7.45 7.38
CA VAL A 19 13.44 -7.01 6.26
C VAL A 19 13.37 -8.24 5.36
N ILE A 20 12.25 -8.95 5.42
CA ILE A 20 11.96 -10.00 4.44
C ILE A 20 11.98 -9.28 3.09
N ALA A 21 12.93 -9.64 2.23
CA ALA A 21 13.05 -9.04 0.92
C ALA A 21 11.77 -9.36 0.14
N GLN A 22 10.90 -8.36 -0.03
CA GLN A 22 9.67 -8.48 -0.81
C GLN A 22 10.03 -8.73 -2.27
N THR A 23 9.48 -9.78 -2.88
CA THR A 23 9.77 -10.16 -4.26
C THR A 23 8.80 -9.49 -5.24
N GLU A 24 9.18 -9.41 -6.51
CA GLU A 24 8.24 -8.95 -7.56
C GLU A 24 7.04 -9.91 -7.72
N ALA A 25 7.20 -11.18 -7.36
CA ALA A 25 6.11 -12.15 -7.32
C ALA A 25 5.09 -11.79 -6.22
N ASP A 26 5.56 -11.41 -5.03
CA ASP A 26 4.70 -10.93 -3.93
C ASP A 26 3.96 -9.66 -4.35
N TYR A 27 4.68 -8.70 -4.93
CA TYR A 27 4.09 -7.47 -5.45
C TYR A 27 3.00 -7.76 -6.50
N SER A 28 3.27 -8.66 -7.45
CA SER A 28 2.28 -9.09 -8.44
C SER A 28 1.08 -9.77 -7.80
N GLY A 29 1.28 -10.52 -6.72
CA GLY A 29 0.21 -11.10 -5.90
C GLY A 29 -0.68 -10.03 -5.30
N TRP A 30 -0.09 -9.03 -4.64
CA TRP A 30 -0.84 -7.92 -4.04
C TRP A 30 -1.59 -7.09 -5.08
N MET A 31 -1.00 -6.83 -6.24
CA MET A 31 -1.69 -6.12 -7.33
C MET A 31 -2.95 -6.86 -7.81
N LYS A 32 -2.90 -8.19 -7.87
CA LYS A 32 -4.09 -9.01 -8.22
C LYS A 32 -5.15 -8.93 -7.13
N ASP A 33 -4.76 -9.04 -5.86
CA ASP A 33 -5.69 -8.93 -4.73
C ASP A 33 -6.32 -7.54 -4.66
N ILE A 34 -5.53 -6.47 -4.81
CA ILE A 34 -6.01 -5.09 -4.92
C ILE A 34 -7.10 -4.96 -5.98
N ALA A 35 -6.85 -5.50 -7.18
CA ALA A 35 -7.83 -5.45 -8.28
C ALA A 35 -9.13 -6.20 -7.94
N GLN A 36 -9.02 -7.38 -7.33
CA GLN A 36 -10.18 -8.18 -6.90
C GLN A 36 -10.97 -7.48 -5.79
N THR A 37 -10.28 -7.03 -4.75
CA THR A 37 -10.86 -6.36 -3.58
C THR A 37 -11.52 -5.04 -3.95
N LYS A 38 -10.87 -4.21 -4.79
CA LYS A 38 -11.50 -3.01 -5.35
C LYS A 38 -12.74 -3.33 -6.19
N GLY A 39 -12.72 -4.45 -6.91
CA GLY A 39 -13.88 -4.94 -7.66
C GLY A 39 -15.06 -5.31 -6.76
N LYS A 40 -14.79 -5.92 -5.59
CA LYS A 40 -15.82 -6.19 -4.56
C LYS A 40 -16.39 -4.91 -3.98
N ILE A 41 -15.53 -3.95 -3.59
CA ILE A 41 -15.95 -2.64 -3.07
C ILE A 41 -16.87 -1.94 -4.09
N ALA A 42 -16.44 -1.82 -5.34
CA ALA A 42 -17.21 -1.12 -6.38
C ALA A 42 -18.61 -1.71 -6.62
N LYS A 43 -18.78 -3.02 -6.41
CA LYS A 43 -20.09 -3.69 -6.47
C LYS A 43 -20.86 -3.59 -5.14
N GLY A 44 -20.13 -3.56 -4.02
CA GLY A 44 -20.65 -3.50 -2.67
C GLY A 44 -21.31 -2.17 -2.34
N ILE A 45 -20.73 -1.04 -2.76
CA ILE A 45 -21.28 0.30 -2.50
C ILE A 45 -22.74 0.44 -3.00
N PRO A 46 -23.06 0.22 -4.30
CA PRO A 46 -24.43 0.37 -4.77
C PRO A 46 -25.40 -0.68 -4.20
N SER A 47 -24.89 -1.83 -3.74
CA SER A 47 -25.69 -2.87 -3.08
C SER A 47 -25.78 -2.69 -1.56
N LYS A 48 -25.16 -1.64 -1.00
CA LYS A 48 -25.05 -1.40 0.44
C LYS A 48 -24.58 -2.64 1.21
N SER A 49 -23.62 -3.35 0.65
CA SER A 49 -23.07 -4.57 1.27
C SER A 49 -22.36 -4.21 2.59
N ALA A 50 -22.60 -5.01 3.64
CA ALA A 50 -21.90 -4.88 4.91
C ALA A 50 -20.39 -5.13 4.79
N ASP A 51 -19.95 -5.83 3.75
CA ASP A 51 -18.54 -6.18 3.55
C ASP A 51 -17.69 -5.02 3.01
N VAL A 52 -18.29 -3.88 2.63
CA VAL A 52 -17.54 -2.76 2.01
C VAL A 52 -16.45 -2.25 2.95
N ALA A 53 -16.77 -2.12 4.24
CA ALA A 53 -15.80 -1.66 5.24
C ALA A 53 -14.60 -2.60 5.36
N ASP A 54 -14.84 -3.91 5.53
CA ASP A 54 -13.78 -4.91 5.70
C ASP A 54 -12.91 -5.04 4.43
N ASN A 55 -13.53 -5.00 3.25
CA ASN A 55 -12.78 -5.01 1.99
C ASN A 55 -11.90 -3.74 1.85
N ALA A 56 -12.38 -2.59 2.31
CA ALA A 56 -11.62 -1.34 2.27
C ALA A 56 -10.44 -1.34 3.26
N GLU A 57 -10.60 -1.94 4.44
CA GLU A 57 -9.50 -2.15 5.39
C GLU A 57 -8.44 -3.11 4.84
N HIS A 58 -8.88 -4.21 4.22
CA HIS A 58 -7.96 -5.13 3.52
C HIS A 58 -7.20 -4.42 2.41
N LEU A 59 -7.89 -3.58 1.63
CA LEU A 59 -7.27 -2.79 0.57
C LEU A 59 -6.21 -1.81 1.11
N ALA A 60 -6.45 -1.17 2.26
CA ALA A 60 -5.46 -0.34 2.93
C ALA A 60 -4.22 -1.17 3.34
N GLY A 61 -4.43 -2.36 3.89
CA GLY A 61 -3.35 -3.29 4.24
C GLY A 61 -2.47 -3.68 3.04
N LEU A 62 -3.08 -3.94 1.88
CA LEU A 62 -2.35 -4.21 0.64
C LEU A 62 -1.54 -2.99 0.17
N PHE A 63 -2.13 -1.79 0.20
CA PHE A 63 -1.39 -0.57 -0.17
C PHE A 63 -0.23 -0.25 0.78
N LYS A 64 -0.31 -0.65 2.05
CA LYS A 64 0.82 -0.58 2.98
C LYS A 64 1.97 -1.50 2.55
N GLN A 65 1.69 -2.72 2.10
CA GLN A 65 2.71 -3.64 1.56
C GLN A 65 3.36 -3.08 0.29
N VAL A 66 2.54 -2.49 -0.59
CA VAL A 66 3.00 -1.81 -1.82
C VAL A 66 3.87 -0.60 -1.49
N THR A 67 3.51 0.19 -0.48
CA THR A 67 4.32 1.31 -0.01
C THR A 67 5.69 0.84 0.45
N ALA A 68 5.76 -0.21 1.28
CA ALA A 68 7.02 -0.78 1.75
C ALA A 68 7.91 -1.29 0.59
N PHE A 69 7.28 -1.91 -0.42
CA PHE A 69 7.99 -2.41 -1.59
C PHE A 69 8.66 -1.28 -2.39
N TRP A 70 7.93 -0.19 -2.63
CA TRP A 70 8.46 0.97 -3.35
C TRP A 70 9.47 1.77 -2.53
N GLN A 71 9.35 1.77 -1.19
CA GLN A 71 10.38 2.30 -0.30
C GLN A 71 11.69 1.54 -0.47
N GLY A 72 11.65 0.20 -0.51
CA GLY A 72 12.82 -0.64 -0.76
C GLY A 72 13.50 -0.39 -2.11
N ARG A 73 12.76 0.16 -3.08
CA ARG A 73 13.26 0.53 -4.42
C ARG A 73 13.63 2.01 -4.55
N ASN A 74 13.51 2.80 -3.48
CA ASN A 74 13.75 4.25 -3.48
C ASN A 74 12.92 5.04 -4.51
N ALA A 75 11.70 4.57 -4.85
CA ALA A 75 10.79 5.25 -5.76
C ALA A 75 9.80 6.14 -4.98
N SER A 76 10.23 7.36 -4.64
CA SER A 76 9.49 8.25 -3.73
C SER A 76 8.12 8.67 -4.25
N ASP A 77 7.97 8.79 -5.56
CA ASP A 77 6.70 9.06 -6.24
C ASP A 77 5.73 7.88 -6.08
N ALA A 78 6.19 6.65 -6.34
CA ALA A 78 5.39 5.44 -6.12
C ALA A 78 4.96 5.28 -4.66
N VAL A 79 5.86 5.60 -3.71
CA VAL A 79 5.57 5.62 -2.27
C VAL A 79 4.46 6.64 -1.95
N GLY A 80 4.54 7.84 -2.52
CA GLY A 80 3.51 8.87 -2.33
C GLY A 80 2.14 8.43 -2.87
N ILE A 81 2.11 7.87 -4.07
CA ILE A 81 0.87 7.38 -4.70
C ILE A 81 0.26 6.23 -3.90
N ALA A 82 1.08 5.27 -3.44
CA ALA A 82 0.63 4.13 -2.66
C ALA A 82 0.06 4.55 -1.30
N LYS A 83 0.71 5.50 -0.60
CA LYS A 83 0.18 6.08 0.64
C LYS A 83 -1.14 6.83 0.44
N ASN A 84 -1.27 7.56 -0.67
CA ASN A 84 -2.54 8.22 -1.00
C ASN A 84 -3.68 7.20 -1.17
N ALA A 85 -3.39 6.07 -1.83
CA ALA A 85 -4.36 4.98 -1.97
C ALA A 85 -4.67 4.26 -0.65
N GLU A 86 -3.67 4.07 0.23
CA GLU A 86 -3.84 3.56 1.59
C GLU A 86 -4.79 4.45 2.39
N THR A 87 -4.53 5.76 2.47
CA THR A 87 -5.38 6.72 3.17
C THR A 87 -6.80 6.73 2.62
N ALA A 88 -6.96 6.78 1.29
CA ALA A 88 -8.28 6.75 0.66
C ALA A 88 -9.04 5.44 0.95
N SER A 89 -8.33 4.32 1.12
CA SER A 89 -8.95 3.04 1.50
C SER A 89 -9.44 3.05 2.96
N LEU A 90 -8.68 3.66 3.87
CA LEU A 90 -9.12 3.89 5.25
C LEU A 90 -10.30 4.84 5.33
N ASP A 91 -10.29 5.92 4.53
CA ASP A 91 -11.42 6.86 4.43
C ASP A 91 -12.67 6.17 3.88
N LEU A 92 -12.52 5.26 2.91
CA LEU A 92 -13.62 4.45 2.39
C LEU A 92 -14.18 3.53 3.48
N ALA A 93 -13.32 2.85 4.24
CA ALA A 93 -13.75 1.99 5.35
C ALA A 93 -14.54 2.79 6.40
N ALA A 94 -14.05 3.98 6.77
CA ALA A 94 -14.73 4.87 7.71
C ALA A 94 -16.08 5.36 7.17
N ALA A 95 -16.14 5.73 5.89
CA ALA A 95 -17.38 6.14 5.23
C ALA A 95 -18.42 5.01 5.20
N ALA A 96 -17.98 3.79 4.87
CA ALA A 96 -18.84 2.60 4.86
C ALA A 96 -19.43 2.28 6.24
N LYS A 97 -18.62 2.40 7.30
CA LYS A 97 -19.10 2.25 8.69
C LYS A 97 -20.09 3.35 9.10
N ALA A 98 -19.96 4.53 8.52
CA ALA A 98 -20.84 5.67 8.78
C ALA A 98 -22.09 5.69 7.87
N GLY A 99 -22.17 4.84 6.84
CA GLY A 99 -23.22 4.88 5.83
C GLY A 99 -23.18 6.14 4.96
N ASP A 100 -22.00 6.72 4.76
CA ASP A 100 -21.79 7.93 3.93
C ASP A 100 -21.48 7.55 2.48
N ASP A 101 -22.54 7.27 1.72
CA ASP A 101 -22.46 6.85 0.31
C ASP A 101 -21.65 7.85 -0.55
N ALA A 102 -21.74 9.16 -0.25
CA ALA A 102 -21.04 10.19 -1.02
C ALA A 102 -19.53 10.14 -0.77
N LYS A 103 -19.12 9.97 0.49
CA LYS A 103 -17.71 9.82 0.85
C LYS A 103 -17.14 8.49 0.39
N GLU A 104 -17.91 7.39 0.42
CA GLU A 104 -17.49 6.11 -0.18
C GLU A 104 -17.11 6.27 -1.65
N GLN A 105 -17.97 6.96 -2.44
CA GLN A 105 -17.72 7.19 -3.86
C GLN A 105 -16.50 8.09 -4.09
N ALA A 106 -16.34 9.18 -3.32
CA ALA A 106 -15.19 10.07 -3.42
C ALA A 106 -13.88 9.36 -3.09
N SER A 107 -13.86 8.53 -2.05
CA SER A 107 -12.72 7.71 -1.68
C SER A 107 -12.39 6.69 -2.78
N LEU A 108 -13.42 6.03 -3.36
CA LEU A 108 -13.21 5.08 -4.46
C LEU A 108 -12.65 5.77 -5.71
N MET A 109 -13.09 6.99 -6.03
CA MET A 109 -12.52 7.79 -7.12
C MET A 109 -11.05 8.10 -6.88
N THR A 110 -10.68 8.46 -5.65
CA THR A 110 -9.29 8.72 -5.27
C THR A 110 -8.42 7.47 -5.45
N ILE A 111 -8.90 6.30 -5.02
CA ILE A 111 -8.22 5.01 -5.23
C ILE A 111 -8.03 4.73 -6.73
N ASN A 112 -9.06 4.92 -7.56
CA ASN A 112 -8.96 4.75 -9.00
C ASN A 112 -7.94 5.71 -9.63
N GLY A 113 -7.88 6.95 -9.16
CA GLY A 113 -6.87 7.93 -9.57
C GLY A 113 -5.45 7.45 -9.29
N SER A 114 -5.19 6.96 -8.07
CA SER A 114 -3.88 6.39 -7.70
C SER A 114 -3.51 5.17 -8.55
N CYS A 115 -4.49 4.33 -8.92
CA CYS A 115 -4.26 3.20 -9.84
C CYS A 115 -3.75 3.68 -11.21
N GLY A 116 -4.39 4.71 -11.78
CA GLY A 116 -3.97 5.26 -13.07
C GLY A 116 -2.57 5.87 -13.01
N GLN A 117 -2.31 6.69 -11.98
CA GLN A 117 -1.03 7.38 -11.80
C GLN A 117 0.13 6.38 -11.63
N CYS A 118 0.01 5.43 -10.70
CA CYS A 118 1.07 4.47 -10.44
C CYS A 118 1.33 3.56 -11.65
N HIS A 119 0.28 3.07 -12.31
CA HIS A 119 0.45 2.19 -13.47
C HIS A 119 1.06 2.92 -14.67
N MET A 120 0.70 4.19 -14.90
CA MET A 120 1.30 4.97 -15.99
C MET A 120 2.81 5.13 -15.79
N ALA A 121 3.23 5.46 -14.58
CA ALA A 121 4.63 5.71 -14.24
C ALA A 121 5.46 4.41 -14.14
N HIS A 122 4.91 3.36 -13.51
CA HIS A 122 5.73 2.22 -13.06
C HIS A 122 5.31 0.86 -13.62
N ARG A 123 4.23 0.76 -14.41
CA ARG A 123 3.78 -0.52 -14.99
C ARG A 123 4.10 -0.62 -16.47
N GLY A 124 4.84 -1.65 -16.84
CA GLY A 124 5.11 -2.08 -18.21
C GLY A 124 4.41 -3.40 -18.54
N GLY A 125 4.75 -3.94 -19.72
CA GLY A 125 4.18 -5.18 -20.21
C GLY A 125 2.74 -5.05 -20.70
N ALA A 126 2.03 -6.17 -20.72
CA ALA A 126 0.68 -6.30 -21.26
C ALA A 126 -0.21 -7.12 -20.31
N PRO A 127 -1.55 -7.11 -20.48
CA PRO A 127 -2.44 -7.98 -19.70
C PRO A 127 -1.95 -9.43 -19.71
N GLY A 128 -1.81 -10.01 -18.52
CA GLY A 128 -1.27 -11.37 -18.33
C GLY A 128 0.25 -11.45 -18.12
N ASN A 129 1.00 -10.39 -18.47
CA ASN A 129 2.45 -10.31 -18.29
C ASN A 129 2.90 -8.88 -17.93
N PHE A 130 2.31 -8.32 -16.87
CA PHE A 130 2.69 -6.99 -16.39
C PHE A 130 4.04 -7.04 -15.67
N THR A 131 4.87 -6.03 -15.92
CA THR A 131 6.19 -5.86 -15.30
C THR A 131 6.27 -4.51 -14.60
N ILE A 132 7.25 -4.37 -13.71
CA ILE A 132 7.65 -3.07 -13.18
C ILE A 132 8.62 -2.41 -14.17
N LYS A 133 8.47 -1.10 -14.36
CA LYS A 133 9.39 -0.25 -15.15
C LYS A 133 10.47 0.35 -14.27
#